data_AF-A0A0Q7DKB0-F1
#
_entry.id   AF-A0A0Q7DKB0-F1
#
_cell.length_a   1.000
_cell.length_b   1.000
_cell.length_c   1.000
_cell.angle_alpha   90.00
_cell.angle_beta   90.00
_cell.angle_gamma   90.00
#
_symmetry.space_group_name_H-M   'P 1'
#
loop_
_entity.id
_entity.type
_entity.pdbx_description
1 polymer ?
#
loop_
_entity_poly.entity_id
_entity_poly.type
_entity_poly.pdbx_seq_one_letter_code
_entity_poly.pdbx_strand_id
1 'polypeptide(L)' 'MLGPPLEENLRRAMIISKGDPLVFVERPISAVLLAMALAAVIVALLPATRRKRKEVFVEED' A
#
# COMPACT_ATOMS: atom_id res chain seq x y z
N MET A 1 5.09 -6.09 14.40
CA MET A 1 5.36 -7.51 14.08
C MET A 1 5.42 -7.81 12.57
N LEU A 2 4.85 -7.00 11.67
CA LEU A 2 4.93 -7.21 10.20
C LEU A 2 6.15 -6.57 9.50
N GLY A 3 6.91 -5.72 10.20
CA GLY A 3 8.05 -4.99 9.62
C GLY A 3 9.20 -5.87 9.12
N PRO A 4 9.75 -6.79 9.95
CA PRO A 4 10.87 -7.64 9.55
C PRO A 4 10.62 -8.50 8.30
N PRO A 5 9.48 -9.22 8.17
CA PRO A 5 9.22 -10.01 6.96
C PRO A 5 8.97 -9.14 5.72
N LEU A 6 8.40 -7.94 5.87
CA LEU A 6 8.21 -7.02 4.74
C LEU A 6 9.56 -6.50 4.23
N GLU A 7 10.44 -6.08 5.13
CA GLU A 7 11.77 -5.57 4.80
C GLU A 7 12.61 -6.63 4.09
N GLU A 8 12.58 -7.88 4.56
CA GLU A 8 13.31 -8.98 3.94
C GLU A 8 12.81 -9.26 2.51
N ASN A 9 11.49 -9.26 2.29
CA ASN A 9 10.93 -9.44 0.95
C ASN A 9 11.28 -8.27 0.01
N LEU A 10 11.24 -7.03 0.51
CA LEU A 10 11.63 -5.85 -0.26
C LEU A 10 13.12 -5.87 -0.60
N ARG A 11 13.98 -6.20 0.37
CA ARG A 11 15.43 -6.35 0.17
C ARG A 11 15.74 -7.43 -0.86
N ARG A 12 15.10 -8.59 -0.75
CA ARG A 12 15.26 -9.69 -1.71
C ARG A 12 14.84 -9.27 -3.11
N ALA A 13 13.70 -8.60 -3.27
CA ALA A 13 13.25 -8.09 -4.56
C ALA A 13 14.23 -7.07 -5.17
N MET A 14 14.79 -6.19 -4.36
CA MET A 14 15.79 -5.20 -4.79
C MET A 14 17.11 -5.86 -5.21
N ILE A 15 17.57 -6.88 -4.50
CA ILE A 15 18.78 -7.63 -4.89
C ILE A 15 18.56 -8.34 -6.23
N ILE A 16 17.39 -8.97 -6.42
CA ILE A 16 17.04 -9.69 -7.66
C ILE A 16 16.92 -8.72 -8.86
N SER A 17 16.39 -7.53 -8.64
CA SER A 17 16.27 -6.48 -9.66
C SER A 17 17.54 -5.63 -9.83
N LYS A 18 18.65 -5.99 -9.17
CA LYS A 18 19.92 -5.23 -9.20
C LYS A 18 19.77 -3.79 -8.69
N GLY A 19 18.82 -3.55 -7.79
CA GLY A 19 18.52 -2.25 -7.21
C GLY A 19 17.55 -1.40 -8.02
N ASP A 20 16.93 -1.92 -9.07
CA ASP A 20 15.98 -1.18 -9.89
C ASP A 20 14.56 -1.19 -9.30
N PRO A 21 14.04 -0.05 -8.80
CA PRO A 21 12.68 0.04 -8.26
C PRO A 21 11.60 -0.07 -9.36
N LEU A 22 11.94 0.09 -10.64
CA LEU A 22 10.98 -0.06 -11.74
C LEU A 22 10.45 -1.49 -11.85
N VAL A 23 11.11 -2.48 -11.23
CA VAL A 23 10.61 -3.86 -11.14
C VAL A 23 9.19 -3.94 -10.58
N PHE A 24 8.80 -3.03 -9.68
CA PHE A 24 7.46 -2.98 -9.11
C PHE A 24 6.40 -2.45 -10.09
N VAL A 25 6.81 -1.77 -11.16
CA VAL A 25 5.94 -1.26 -12.24
C VAL A 25 5.94 -2.21 -13.44
N GLU A 26 7.08 -2.81 -13.77
CA GLU A 26 7.20 -3.78 -14.87
C GLU A 26 6.46 -5.09 -14.58
N ARG A 27 6.38 -5.49 -13.31
CA ARG A 27 5.67 -6.71 -12.88
C ARG A 27 4.18 -6.39 -12.73
N PRO A 28 3.28 -7.01 -13.50
CA PRO A 28 1.86 -6.64 -13.54
C PRO A 28 1.16 -6.80 -12.18
N ILE A 29 1.51 -7.83 -11.41
CA ILE A 29 0.95 -8.05 -10.06
C ILE A 29 1.37 -6.92 -9.12
N SER A 30 2.67 -6.60 -9.08
CA SER A 30 3.20 -5.53 -8.24
C SER A 30 2.64 -4.17 -8.64
N ALA A 31 2.48 -3.92 -9.94
CA ALA A 31 1.91 -2.67 -10.45
C ALA A 31 0.45 -2.49 -10.02
N VAL A 32 -0.36 -3.55 -10.09
CA VAL A 32 -1.74 -3.53 -9.61
C VAL A 32 -1.80 -3.30 -8.09
N LEU A 33 -0.94 -3.96 -7.31
CA LEU A 33 -0.87 -3.74 -5.86
C LEU A 33 -0.46 -2.30 -5.53
N LEU A 34 0.54 -1.75 -6.23
CA LEU A 34 1.00 -0.37 -6.07
C LEU A 34 -0.11 0.63 -6.41
N ALA A 35 -0.86 0.37 -7.49
CA ALA A 35 -2.00 1.19 -7.89
C ALA A 35 -3.12 1.15 -6.83
N MET A 36 -3.43 -0.01 -6.27
CA MET A 36 -4.41 -0.13 -5.18
C MET A 36 -3.95 0.62 -3.92
N ALA A 37 -2.67 0.51 -3.55
CA ALA A 37 -2.12 1.23 -2.41
C ALA A 37 -2.21 2.76 -2.62
N LEU A 38 -1.86 3.24 -3.81
CA LEU A 38 -1.97 4.65 -4.17
C LEU A 38 -3.43 5.12 -4.14
N ALA A 39 -4.35 4.32 -4.68
CA ALA A 39 -5.78 4.62 -4.61
C ALA A 39 -6.27 4.72 -3.16
N ALA A 40 -5.85 3.81 -2.28
CA ALA A 40 -6.18 3.86 -0.85
C ALA A 40 -5.65 5.14 -0.17
N VAL A 41 -4.42 5.55 -0.50
CA VAL A 41 -3.83 6.80 0.00
C VAL A 41 -4.62 8.01 -0.48
N ILE A 42 -4.97 8.07 -1.77
CA ILE A 42 -5.79 9.15 -2.34
C ILE A 42 -7.15 9.21 -1.63
N VAL A 43 -7.82 8.06 -1.50
CA VAL A 43 -9.11 7.94 -0.80
C VAL A 43 -9.00 8.41 0.66
N ALA A 44 -7.93 8.07 1.36
CA ALA A 44 -7.71 8.52 2.74
C ALA A 44 -7.43 10.03 2.86
N LEU A 45 -6.82 10.64 1.85
CA LEU A 45 -6.54 12.08 1.77
C LEU A 45 -7.78 12.89 1.36
N LEU A 46 -8.72 12.29 0.61
CA LEU A 46 -9.94 12.96 0.20
C LEU A 46 -10.79 13.35 1.42
N PRO A 47 -11.19 14.62 1.56
CA PRO A 47 -11.95 15.09 2.73
C PRO A 47 -13.35 14.46 2.85
N ALA A 48 -13.88 13.88 1.76
CA ALA A 48 -15.14 13.16 1.76
C ALA A 48 -15.08 11.85 2.59
N THR A 49 -13.93 11.18 2.67
CA THR A 49 -13.79 10.00 3.54
C THR A 49 -13.66 10.38 5.01
N ARG A 50 -13.18 11.59 5.32
CA ARG A 50 -13.20 12.14 6.68
C ARG A 50 -14.62 12.37 7.21
N ARG A 51 -15.61 12.67 6.34
CA ARG A 51 -17.02 12.78 6.73
C ARG A 51 -17.65 11.42 7.03
N LYS A 52 -17.42 10.42 6.17
CA LYS A 52 -17.96 9.06 6.38
C LYS A 52 -17.32 8.32 7.56
N ARG A 53 -16.04 8.59 7.88
CA ARG A 53 -15.39 7.98 9.06
C ARG A 53 -15.95 8.44 10.41
N LYS A 54 -16.70 9.55 10.47
CA LYS A 54 -17.43 9.95 11.68
C LYS A 54 -18.70 9.13 11.92
N GLU A 55 -19.27 8.53 10.88
CA GLU A 55 -20.49 7.70 10.99
C GLU A 55 -20.16 6.23 11.25
N VAL A 56 -18.98 5.75 10.83
CA VAL A 56 -18.56 4.34 11.00
C VAL A 56 -17.96 4.04 12.38
N PHE A 57 -17.70 5.06 13.21
CA PHE A 57 -17.14 4.90 14.56
C PHE A 57 -18.18 5.06 15.69
N VAL A 58 -19.47 4.98 15.36
CA VAL A 58 -20.59 5.00 16.32
C VAL A 58 -21.34 3.67 16.22
N GLU A 59 -20.77 2.62 16.81
CA GLU A 59 -21.46 1.55 17.54
C GLU A 59 -20.45 0.45 17.83
N GLU A 60 -20.12 0.27 19.10
CA GLU A 60 -20.47 -0.92 19.89
C GLU A 60 -20.26 -0.54 21.36
N ASP A 61 -21.37 -0.42 22.11
CA ASP A 61 -21.43 -0.46 23.58
C ASP A 61 -21.03 -1.86 24.09
#